data_AF-A0A9E5IUX2-F1
#
_entry.id   AF-A0A9E5IUX2-F1
#
_cell.length_a   1.000
_cell.length_b   1.000
_cell.length_c   1.000
_cell.angle_alpha   90.00
_cell.angle_beta   90.00
_cell.angle_gamma   90.00
#
_symmetry.space_group_name_H-M   'P 1'
#
loop_
_entity.id
_entity.type
_entity.pdbx_description
1 polymer ?
#
loop_
_entity_poly.entity_id
_entity_poly.type
_entity_poly.pdbx_seq_one_letter_code
_entity_poly.pdbx_strand_id
1 'polypeptide(L)'
;MLVKEYIAVIASLIAIVGNVPYLIDVIQKRVQPHPYTWFVWTIVSAITFFGQVARGAGIGALPTASSEIFTVIIFLFSLQYGFRHIVKTDTYFFIVAVAGLIPWILTKDPTISVIVAVSIDVIAFIPT
;
A
#
# COMPACT_ATOMS: atom_id res chain seq x y z
N MET A 1 -27.69 3.86 -9.58
CA MET A 1 -26.37 4.50 -9.73
C MET A 1 -25.88 5.10 -8.40
N LEU A 2 -26.71 5.85 -7.68
CA LEU A 2 -26.35 6.60 -6.46
C LEU A 2 -25.61 5.86 -5.32
N VAL A 3 -26.04 4.65 -4.91
CA VAL A 3 -25.50 4.02 -3.68
C VAL A 3 -24.00 3.69 -3.78
N LYS A 4 -23.54 3.16 -4.92
CA LYS A 4 -22.13 2.79 -5.11
C LYS A 4 -21.23 4.02 -5.12
N GLU A 5 -21.71 5.13 -5.68
CA GLU A 5 -20.99 6.39 -5.75
C GLU A 5 -20.85 7.01 -4.35
N TYR A 6 -21.93 7.04 -3.57
CA TYR A 6 -21.87 7.53 -2.18
C TYR A 6 -20.92 6.70 -1.32
N ILE A 7 -20.98 5.37 -1.41
CA ILE A 7 -20.09 4.49 -0.65
C ILE A 7 -18.62 4.73 -1.05
N ALA A 8 -18.34 4.84 -2.35
CA ALA A 8 -16.99 5.11 -2.84
C ALA A 8 -16.46 6.46 -2.34
N VAL A 9 -17.27 7.52 -2.42
CA VAL A 9 -16.87 8.85 -1.94
C VAL A 9 -16.63 8.86 -0.43
N ILE A 10 -17.53 8.24 0.36
CA ILE A 10 -17.36 8.14 1.82
C ILE A 10 -16.10 7.34 2.17
N ALA A 11 -15.88 6.19 1.51
CA ALA A 11 -14.70 5.38 1.73
C ALA A 11 -13.41 6.12 1.35
N SER A 12 -13.40 6.88 0.25
CA SER A 12 -12.29 7.75 -0.11
C SER A 12 -12.02 8.84 0.93
N LEU A 13 -13.08 9.48 1.45
CA LEU A 13 -12.94 10.49 2.50
C LEU A 13 -12.35 9.88 3.78
N ILE A 14 -12.80 8.68 4.17
CA ILE A 14 -12.23 7.95 5.31
C ILE A 14 -10.75 7.64 5.07
N ALA A 15 -10.39 7.17 3.86
CA ALA A 15 -9.01 6.90 3.50
C ALA A 15 -8.14 8.17 3.60
N ILE A 16 -8.63 9.31 3.09
CA ILE A 16 -7.93 10.60 3.18
C ILE A 16 -7.78 11.03 4.64
N VAL A 17 -8.87 11.07 5.40
CA VAL A 17 -8.86 11.49 6.81
C VAL A 17 -7.99 10.59 7.68
N GLY A 18 -7.90 9.30 7.37
CA GLY A 18 -7.00 8.37 8.07
C GLY A 18 -5.52 8.61 7.76
N ASN A 19 -5.17 8.92 6.50
CA ASN A 19 -3.78 9.07 6.09
C ASN A 19 -3.20 10.48 6.29
N VAL A 20 -4.03 11.52 6.26
CA VAL A 20 -3.59 12.92 6.40
C VAL A 20 -2.87 13.18 7.74
N PRO A 21 -3.39 12.77 8.92
CA PRO A 21 -2.70 12.99 10.20
C PRO A 21 -1.33 12.31 10.23
N TYR A 22 -1.25 11.05 9.75
CA TYR A 22 0.01 10.33 9.69
C TYR A 22 1.01 11.02 8.75
N LEU A 23 0.57 11.48 7.58
CA LEU A 23 1.42 12.25 6.67
C LEU A 23 1.91 13.55 7.29
N ILE A 24 1.07 14.27 8.04
CA ILE A 24 1.46 15.47 8.77
C ILE A 24 2.56 15.13 9.79
N ASP A 25 2.42 14.05 10.55
CA ASP A 25 3.42 13.62 11.53
C ASP A 25 4.75 13.22 10.88
N VAL A 26 4.70 12.60 9.69
CA VAL A 26 5.89 12.30 8.87
C VAL A 26 6.57 13.57 8.39
N ILE A 27 5.82 14.57 7.92
CA ILE A 27 6.37 15.86 7.47
C ILE A 27 6.96 16.64 8.66
N GLN A 28 6.31 16.59 9.82
CA GLN A 28 6.79 17.20 11.07
C GLN A 28 7.93 16.42 11.72
N LYS A 29 8.39 15.31 11.12
CA LYS A 29 9.46 14.44 11.63
C LYS A 29 9.18 13.85 13.01
N ARG A 30 7.90 13.75 13.39
CA ARG A 30 7.45 13.07 14.62
C ARG A 30 7.47 11.55 14.45
N VAL A 31 7.24 11.09 13.22
CA VAL A 31 7.28 9.68 12.83
C VAL A 31 8.30 9.51 11.69
N GLN A 32 9.09 8.45 11.77
CA GLN A 32 10.03 8.05 10.74
C GLN A 32 9.52 6.78 10.05
N PRO A 33 8.88 6.88 8.87
CA PRO A 33 8.34 5.73 8.19
C PRO A 33 9.45 4.78 7.73
N HIS A 34 9.29 3.47 7.94
CA HIS A 34 10.28 2.47 7.57
C HIS A 34 10.31 2.23 6.04
N PRO A 35 11.41 2.49 5.33
CA PRO A 35 11.40 2.55 3.87
C PRO A 35 11.09 1.21 3.17
N TYR A 36 11.45 0.06 3.76
CA TYR A 36 11.11 -1.24 3.16
C TYR A 36 9.62 -1.53 3.20
N THR A 37 8.96 -1.22 4.31
CA THR A 37 7.52 -1.44 4.48
C THR A 37 6.74 -0.58 3.49
N TRP A 38 7.05 0.72 3.45
CA TRP A 38 6.36 1.65 2.57
C TRP A 38 6.64 1.39 1.08
N PHE A 39 7.82 0.88 0.74
CA PHE A 39 8.10 0.40 -0.62
C PHE A 39 7.22 -0.79 -1.01
N VAL A 40 7.16 -1.82 -0.15
CA VAL A 40 6.36 -3.01 -0.42
C VAL A 40 4.88 -2.64 -0.53
N TRP A 41 4.35 -1.85 0.40
CA TRP A 41 2.97 -1.39 0.31
C TRP A 41 2.71 -0.61 -0.96
N THR A 42 3.60 0.32 -1.36
CA THR A 42 3.46 1.04 -2.64
C THR A 42 3.27 0.08 -3.82
N ILE A 43 4.05 -1.02 -3.88
CA ILE A 43 3.90 -2.00 -4.96
C ILE A 43 2.56 -2.74 -4.87
N VAL A 44 2.20 -3.24 -3.69
CA VAL A 44 0.99 -4.05 -3.49
C VAL A 44 -0.29 -3.23 -3.69
N SER A 45 -0.34 -2.00 -3.18
CA SER A 45 -1.49 -1.12 -3.36
C SER A 45 -1.58 -0.59 -4.80
N ALA A 46 -0.47 -0.36 -5.50
CA ALA A 46 -0.48 -0.07 -6.94
C ALA A 46 -1.05 -1.23 -7.74
N ILE A 47 -0.58 -2.46 -7.48
CA ILE A 47 -1.11 -3.69 -8.11
C ILE A 47 -2.61 -3.81 -7.88
N THR A 48 -3.06 -3.57 -6.65
CA THR A 48 -4.47 -3.64 -6.27
C THR A 48 -5.30 -2.60 -7.02
N PHE A 49 -4.83 -1.35 -7.05
CA PHE A 49 -5.49 -0.26 -7.76
C PHE A 49 -5.58 -0.54 -9.27
N PHE A 50 -4.46 -0.85 -9.93
CA PHE A 50 -4.46 -1.13 -11.36
C PHE A 50 -5.24 -2.41 -11.69
N GLY A 51 -5.24 -3.40 -10.82
CA GLY A 51 -6.07 -4.59 -10.94
C GLY A 51 -7.57 -4.27 -10.91
N GLN A 52 -7.99 -3.39 -10.00
CA GLN A 52 -9.37 -2.88 -9.95
C GLN A 52 -9.74 -2.10 -11.21
N VAL A 53 -8.86 -1.21 -11.68
CA VAL A 53 -9.06 -0.44 -12.91
C VAL A 53 -9.19 -1.36 -14.13
N ALA A 54 -8.28 -2.33 -14.28
CA ALA A 54 -8.29 -3.30 -15.38
C ALA A 54 -9.55 -4.18 -15.42
N ARG A 55 -10.19 -4.40 -14.27
CA ARG A 55 -11.46 -5.14 -14.14
C ARG A 55 -12.70 -4.26 -14.27
N GLY A 56 -12.54 -2.97 -14.58
CA GLY A 56 -13.65 -2.04 -14.75
C GLY A 56 -14.37 -1.69 -13.45
N ALA A 57 -13.65 -1.62 -12.32
CA ALA A 57 -14.22 -1.27 -11.01
C ALA A 57 -14.91 0.11 -10.97
N GLY A 58 -14.62 0.99 -11.94
CA GLY A 58 -15.21 2.32 -12.04
C GLY A 58 -14.94 3.14 -10.78
N ILE A 59 -15.97 3.76 -10.22
CA ILE A 59 -15.84 4.59 -9.01
C ILE A 59 -15.42 3.79 -7.77
N GLY A 60 -15.58 2.46 -7.77
CA GLY A 60 -15.17 1.60 -6.65
C GLY A 60 -13.66 1.56 -6.43
N ALA A 61 -12.84 1.97 -7.41
CA ALA A 61 -11.39 2.06 -7.26
C ALA A 61 -10.93 3.36 -6.58
N LEU A 62 -11.83 4.34 -6.38
CA LEU A 62 -11.49 5.66 -5.86
C LEU A 62 -10.88 5.62 -4.44
N PRO A 63 -11.35 4.78 -3.49
CA PRO A 63 -10.74 4.69 -2.17
C PRO A 63 -9.32 4.14 -2.23
N THR A 64 -9.10 3.09 -3.03
CA THR A 64 -7.78 2.50 -3.25
C THR A 64 -6.82 3.49 -3.90
N ALA A 65 -7.29 4.25 -4.91
CA ALA A 65 -6.50 5.31 -5.54
C ALA A 65 -6.09 6.38 -4.53
N SER A 66 -7.03 6.77 -3.66
CA SER A 66 -6.78 7.76 -2.61
C SER A 66 -5.69 7.27 -1.66
N SER A 67 -5.83 6.04 -1.13
CA SER A 67 -4.82 5.42 -0.27
C SER A 67 -3.47 5.28 -0.97
N GLU A 68 -3.44 4.83 -2.22
CA GLU A 68 -2.22 4.66 -3.01
C GLU A 68 -1.40 5.95 -3.13
N ILE A 69 -2.07 7.08 -3.38
CA ILE A 69 -1.40 8.38 -3.45
C ILE A 69 -0.69 8.70 -2.14
N PHE A 70 -1.34 8.47 -0.99
CA PHE A 70 -0.70 8.68 0.32
C PHE A 70 0.45 7.70 0.54
N THR A 71 0.28 6.42 0.21
CA THR A 71 1.33 5.41 0.35
C THR A 71 2.59 5.78 -0.42
N VAL A 72 2.44 6.21 -1.68
CA VAL A 72 3.56 6.69 -2.51
C VAL A 72 4.22 7.92 -1.89
N ILE A 73 3.44 8.91 -1.45
CA ILE A 73 3.99 10.12 -0.83
C ILE A 73 4.79 9.74 0.43
N ILE A 74 4.22 8.92 1.31
CA ILE A 74 4.88 8.51 2.55
C ILE A 74 6.15 7.71 2.25
N PHE A 75 6.13 6.81 1.26
CA PHE A 75 7.32 6.11 0.81
C PHE A 75 8.40 7.09 0.34
N LEU A 76 8.08 8.08 -0.50
CA LEU A 76 9.05 9.08 -0.94
C LEU A 76 9.62 9.89 0.24
N PHE A 77 8.77 10.25 1.21
CA PHE A 77 9.21 10.89 2.44
C PHE A 77 10.08 9.96 3.31
N SER A 78 9.84 8.65 3.32
CA SER A 78 10.67 7.69 4.08
C SER A 78 12.13 7.69 3.64
N LEU A 79 12.38 7.88 2.34
CA LEU A 79 13.73 7.86 1.77
C LEU A 79 14.63 8.98 2.31
N GLN A 80 14.04 10.11 2.74
CA GLN A 80 14.81 11.23 3.31
C GLN A 80 15.48 10.87 4.65
N TYR A 81 14.93 9.90 5.37
CA TYR A 81 15.50 9.40 6.63
C TYR A 81 16.61 8.37 6.39
N GLY A 82 16.75 7.91 5.14
CA GLY A 82 17.67 6.87 4.72
C GLY A 82 17.31 5.50 5.30
N PHE A 83 18.18 4.53 5.07
CA PHE A 83 18.05 3.15 5.59
C PHE A 83 18.64 3.01 7.00
N ARG A 84 18.42 4.03 7.84
CA ARG A 84 18.89 4.03 9.23
C ARG A 84 18.01 3.08 10.05
N HIS A 85 18.63 2.32 10.95
CA HIS A 85 17.97 1.33 11.82
C HIS A 85 17.42 0.07 11.16
N ILE A 86 17.76 -0.20 9.89
CA ILE A 86 17.40 -1.47 9.25
C ILE A 86 18.24 -2.60 9.82
N VAL A 87 17.55 -3.57 10.43
CA VAL A 87 18.17 -4.81 10.91
C VAL A 87 18.08 -5.91 9.85
N LYS A 88 18.88 -6.96 10.02
CA LYS A 88 18.93 -8.07 9.04
C LYS A 88 17.56 -8.73 8.83
N THR A 89 16.76 -8.84 9.89
CA THR A 89 15.40 -9.39 9.84
C THR A 89 14.49 -8.61 8.89
N ASP A 90 14.64 -7.29 8.83
CA ASP A 90 13.81 -6.45 7.94
C ASP A 90 14.11 -6.74 6.48
N THR A 91 15.40 -6.97 6.18
CA THR A 91 15.83 -7.36 4.83
C THR A 91 15.29 -8.74 4.45
N TYR A 92 15.24 -9.70 5.39
CA TYR A 92 14.60 -10.99 5.13
C TYR A 92 13.12 -10.84 4.81
N PHE A 93 12.36 -10.09 5.62
CA PHE A 93 10.94 -9.86 5.36
C PHE A 93 10.69 -9.08 4.06
N PHE A 94 11.54 -8.11 3.75
CA PHE A 94 11.52 -7.42 2.47
C PHE A 94 11.73 -8.37 1.29
N ILE A 95 12.74 -9.24 1.35
CA ILE A 95 13.00 -10.23 0.30
C ILE A 95 11.81 -11.19 0.16
N VAL A 96 11.25 -11.67 1.27
CA VAL A 96 10.08 -12.57 1.25
C VAL A 96 8.85 -11.86 0.65
N ALA A 97 8.61 -10.61 1.03
CA ALA A 97 7.52 -9.80 0.48
C ALA A 97 7.67 -9.59 -1.04
N VAL A 98 8.87 -9.22 -1.50
CA VAL A 98 9.17 -9.06 -2.93
C VAL A 98 9.09 -10.41 -3.67
N ALA A 99 9.57 -11.50 -3.07
CA ALA A 99 9.45 -12.84 -3.65
C ALA A 99 7.99 -13.30 -3.74
N GLY A 100 7.13 -12.85 -2.81
CA GLY A 100 5.69 -13.06 -2.86
C GLY A 100 5.02 -12.51 -4.12
N LEU A 101 5.62 -11.51 -4.78
CA LEU A 101 5.14 -10.98 -6.06
C LEU A 101 5.33 -11.98 -7.22
N ILE A 102 6.22 -12.98 -7.09
CA ILE A 102 6.45 -13.98 -8.15
C ILE A 102 5.18 -14.80 -8.39
N PRO A 103 4.55 -15.44 -7.38
CA PRO A 103 3.24 -16.07 -7.54
C PRO A 103 2.18 -15.15 -8.16
N TRP A 104 2.18 -13.86 -7.80
CA TRP A 104 1.24 -12.88 -8.35
C TRP A 104 1.46 -12.67 -9.87
N ILE A 105 2.70 -12.56 -10.33
CA ILE A 105 3.02 -12.41 -11.77
C ILE A 105 2.65 -13.67 -12.56
N LEU A 106 2.82 -14.85 -11.96
CA LEU A 106 2.57 -16.13 -12.62
C LEU A 106 1.08 -16.49 -12.68
N THR A 107 0.28 -16.00 -11.74
CA THR A 107 -1.16 -16.31 -11.69
C THR A 107 -2.00 -15.30 -12.47
N LYS A 108 -3.01 -15.81 -13.19
CA LYS A 108 -4.06 -14.98 -13.80
C LYS A 108 -5.37 -15.02 -13.01
N ASP A 109 -5.41 -15.83 -11.94
CA ASP A 109 -6.58 -16.00 -11.10
C ASP A 109 -6.73 -14.83 -10.11
N PRO A 110 -7.84 -14.06 -10.16
CA PRO A 110 -8.03 -12.91 -9.28
C PRO A 110 -8.04 -13.25 -7.79
N THR A 111 -8.54 -14.43 -7.42
CA THR A 111 -8.64 -14.87 -6.02
C THR A 111 -7.25 -15.10 -5.46
N ILE A 112 -6.41 -15.83 -6.20
CA ILE A 112 -5.02 -16.08 -5.82
C ILE A 112 -4.24 -14.76 -5.76
N SER A 113 -4.45 -13.86 -6.73
CA SER A 113 -3.80 -12.54 -6.71
C SER A 113 -4.11 -11.76 -5.43
N VAL A 114 -5.37 -11.78 -4.98
CA VAL A 114 -5.78 -11.11 -3.73
C VAL A 114 -5.17 -11.79 -2.50
N ILE A 115 -5.19 -13.12 -2.44
CA ILE A 115 -4.58 -13.87 -1.32
C ILE A 115 -3.09 -13.55 -1.20
N VAL A 116 -2.38 -13.52 -2.34
CA VAL A 116 -0.97 -13.17 -2.39
C VAL A 116 -0.74 -11.72 -1.94
N ALA A 117 -1.50 -10.76 -2.48
CA ALA A 117 -1.40 -9.35 -2.09
C ALA A 117 -1.58 -9.15 -0.58
N VAL A 118 -2.64 -9.73 0.00
CA VAL A 118 -2.91 -9.64 1.45
C VAL A 118 -1.82 -10.31 2.27
N SER A 119 -1.28 -11.44 1.80
CA SER A 119 -0.18 -12.13 2.49
C SER A 119 1.09 -11.27 2.51
N ILE A 120 1.40 -10.60 1.40
CA ILE A 120 2.54 -9.67 1.32
C ILE A 120 2.31 -8.47 2.25
N ASP A 121 1.11 -7.91 2.29
CA ASP A 121 0.76 -6.82 3.19
C ASP A 121 1.02 -7.19 4.65
N VAL A 122 0.56 -8.37 5.09
CA VAL A 122 0.79 -8.87 6.46
C VAL A 122 2.28 -8.99 6.77
N ILE A 123 3.08 -9.48 5.82
CA ILE A 123 4.53 -9.62 5.97
C ILE A 123 5.21 -8.25 6.09
N ALA A 124 4.73 -7.25 5.35
CA ALA A 124 5.27 -5.90 5.35
C ALA A 124 5.06 -5.15 6.69
N PHE A 125 4.08 -5.54 7.51
CA PHE A 125 3.88 -4.99 8.85
C PHE A 125 4.95 -5.41 9.88
N ILE A 126 5.75 -6.44 9.60
CA ILE A 126 6.72 -6.95 10.56
C ILE A 126 7.96 -6.02 10.72
N PRO A 127 8.58 -5.51 9.65
CA PRO A 127 9.74 -4.61 9.74
C PRO A 127 9.41 -3.16 10.16
N THR A 128 8.36 -2.91 10.93
CA THR A 128 7.89 -1.55 11.30
C THR A 128 8.36 -1.10 12.67
#